data_AF-A0A7R9G7E1-F1
#
_entry.id   AF-A0A7R9G7E1-F1
#
_cell.length_a   1.000
_cell.length_b   1.000
_cell.length_c   1.000
_cell.angle_alpha   90.00
_cell.angle_beta   90.00
_cell.angle_gamma   90.00
#
_symmetry.space_group_name_H-M   'P 1'
#
loop_
_entity.id
_entity.type
_entity.pdbx_description
1 polymer ?
#
loop_
_entity_poly.entity_id
_entity_poly.type
_entity_poly.pdbx_seq_one_letter_code
_entity_poly.pdbx_strand_id
1 'polypeptide(L)'
;PLSIPPDCTVCAWCQKVTSNSQLFSVKTPTGQKAFCSEVCFTQCRRANFKRNKTCDWCRHVRHTVNYVDFQDGEHQLQFCSDKCLNQYKMNIFCKETQAHLQMHPHLQDGVGTSGGGSLITPDLWLRDCRSESPTSDRSLS
;
A
#
# COMPACT_ATOMS: atom_id res chain seq x y z
N PRO A 1 -31.58 -12.45 -2.95
CA PRO A 1 -31.23 -11.27 -2.12
C PRO A 1 -32.16 -11.19 -0.91
N LEU A 2 -31.65 -11.55 0.27
CA LEU A 2 -32.42 -11.46 1.52
C LEU A 2 -32.63 -9.98 1.86
N SER A 3 -33.89 -9.54 1.76
CA SER A 3 -34.34 -8.20 2.12
C SER A 3 -34.09 -7.98 3.61
N ILE A 4 -33.09 -7.15 3.92
CA ILE A 4 -32.84 -6.70 5.28
C ILE A 4 -34.06 -5.85 5.70
N PRO A 5 -34.68 -6.12 6.87
CA PRO A 5 -35.77 -5.29 7.38
C PRO A 5 -35.34 -3.82 7.46
N PRO A 6 -36.20 -2.84 7.16
CA PRO A 6 -35.84 -1.41 7.10
C PRO A 6 -35.27 -0.84 8.41
N ASP A 7 -35.53 -1.53 9.52
CA ASP A 7 -35.11 -1.19 10.88
C ASP A 7 -33.82 -1.93 11.31
N CYS A 8 -33.28 -2.79 10.44
CA CYS A 8 -32.08 -3.59 10.68
C CYS A 8 -30.87 -3.04 9.92
N THR A 9 -29.76 -2.85 10.62
CA THR A 9 -28.49 -2.40 10.04
C THR A 9 -27.41 -3.45 10.22
N VAL A 10 -26.56 -3.64 9.20
CA VAL A 10 -25.36 -4.51 9.28
C VAL A 10 -24.20 -3.72 9.88
N CYS A 11 -23.65 -4.22 10.98
CA CYS A 11 -22.48 -3.62 11.60
C CYS A 11 -21.23 -3.76 10.71
N ALA A 12 -20.61 -2.65 10.31
CA ALA A 12 -19.45 -2.65 9.43
C ALA A 12 -18.15 -3.23 10.05
N TRP A 13 -18.16 -3.57 11.34
CA TRP A 13 -17.02 -4.21 12.03
C TRP A 13 -17.22 -5.71 12.20
N CYS A 14 -18.28 -6.12 12.90
CA CYS A 14 -18.54 -7.53 13.22
C CYS A 14 -19.51 -8.23 12.25
N GLN A 15 -20.02 -7.50 11.25
CA GLN A 15 -20.97 -7.98 10.23
C GLN A 15 -22.31 -8.51 10.77
N LYS A 16 -22.62 -8.28 12.05
CA LYS A 16 -23.89 -8.68 12.65
C LYS A 16 -25.01 -7.72 12.26
N VAL A 17 -26.16 -8.27 11.88
CA VAL A 17 -27.42 -7.50 11.68
C VAL A 17 -28.01 -7.14 13.04
N THR A 18 -28.43 -5.90 13.22
CA THR A 18 -28.96 -5.40 14.50
C THR A 18 -30.03 -4.34 14.27
N SER A 19 -31.08 -4.38 15.08
CA SER A 19 -32.22 -3.45 15.07
C SER A 19 -32.07 -2.26 16.02
N ASN A 20 -30.83 -1.90 16.38
CA ASN A 20 -30.57 -0.92 17.43
C ASN A 20 -30.82 0.51 16.91
N SER A 21 -31.67 1.27 17.61
CA SER A 21 -31.98 2.67 17.29
C SER A 21 -30.82 3.64 17.59
N GLN A 22 -29.89 3.26 18.48
CA GLN A 22 -28.66 4.02 18.74
C GLN A 22 -27.53 3.54 17.83
N LEU A 23 -27.55 4.01 16.58
CA LEU A 23 -26.51 3.70 15.60
C LEU A 23 -25.33 4.66 15.76
N PHE A 24 -24.18 4.11 16.13
CA PHE A 24 -22.91 4.80 15.90
C PHE A 24 -22.61 4.74 14.40
N SER A 25 -22.27 5.87 13.78
CA SER A 25 -21.93 5.91 12.36
C SER A 25 -20.70 6.76 12.07
N VAL A 26 -19.99 6.42 11.01
CA VAL A 26 -18.86 7.20 10.50
C VAL A 26 -19.01 7.42 9.00
N LYS A 27 -18.78 8.65 8.55
CA LYS A 27 -18.70 8.97 7.12
C LYS A 27 -17.33 8.55 6.60
N THR A 28 -17.30 7.74 5.56
CA THR A 28 -16.07 7.37 4.84
C THR A 28 -16.17 7.86 3.39
N PRO A 29 -15.05 8.02 2.66
CA PRO A 29 -15.08 8.37 1.24
C PRO A 29 -15.94 7.42 0.40
N THR A 30 -16.04 6.16 0.83
CA THR A 30 -16.82 5.10 0.17
C THR A 30 -18.28 5.01 0.66
N GLY A 31 -18.75 5.93 1.53
CA GLY A 31 -20.12 5.95 2.08
C GLY A 31 -20.20 5.95 3.62
N GLN A 32 -21.41 5.89 4.17
CA GLN A 32 -21.65 5.87 5.62
C GLN A 32 -21.60 4.44 6.15
N LYS A 33 -20.80 4.20 7.19
CA LYS A 33 -20.70 2.90 7.88
C LYS A 33 -21.37 2.99 9.24
N ALA A 34 -22.16 1.97 9.60
CA ALA A 34 -22.89 1.90 10.86
C ALA A 34 -22.37 0.76 11.76
N PHE A 35 -22.56 0.89 13.08
CA PHE A 35 -22.02 -0.04 14.07
C PHE A 35 -23.05 -0.35 15.17
N CYS A 36 -23.08 -1.61 15.61
CA CYS A 36 -24.03 -2.10 16.62
C CYS A 36 -23.66 -1.73 18.07
N SER A 37 -22.44 -1.24 18.30
CA SER A 37 -21.96 -0.85 19.64
C SER A 37 -20.81 0.15 19.58
N GLU A 38 -20.58 0.86 20.68
CA GLU A 38 -19.41 1.73 20.85
C GLU A 38 -18.09 0.97 20.70
N VAL A 39 -18.05 -0.29 21.13
CA VAL A 39 -16.87 -1.16 20.96
C VAL A 39 -16.58 -1.39 19.48
N CYS A 40 -17.60 -1.71 18.67
CA CYS A 40 -17.42 -1.89 17.22
C CYS A 40 -17.01 -0.58 16.54
N PHE A 41 -17.60 0.54 16.94
CA PHE A 41 -17.28 1.87 16.41
C PHE A 41 -15.83 2.27 16.73
N THR A 42 -15.42 2.19 18.00
CA THR A 42 -14.07 2.57 18.43
C THR A 42 -13.00 1.66 17.85
N GLN A 43 -13.24 0.35 17.75
CA GLN A 43 -12.32 -0.57 17.09
C GLN A 43 -12.19 -0.27 15.59
N CYS A 44 -13.30 -0.05 14.88
CA CYS A 44 -13.25 0.31 13.47
C CYS A 44 -12.52 1.64 13.24
N ARG A 45 -12.72 2.62 14.13
CA ARG A 45 -12.01 3.91 14.07
C ARG A 45 -10.51 3.74 14.27
N ARG A 46 -10.08 2.96 15.27
CA ARG A 46 -8.66 2.65 15.53
C ARG A 46 -8.02 1.91 14.36
N ALA A 47 -8.73 0.92 13.79
CA ALA A 47 -8.25 0.15 12.65
C ALA A 47 -8.15 1.00 11.38
N ASN A 48 -9.13 1.86 11.09
CA ASN A 48 -9.04 2.80 9.97
C ASN A 48 -7.92 3.81 10.19
N PHE A 49 -7.79 4.39 11.39
CA PHE A 49 -6.69 5.32 11.65
C PHE A 49 -5.32 4.69 11.37
N LYS A 50 -5.11 3.43 11.79
CA LYS A 50 -3.89 2.70 11.50
C LYS A 50 -3.69 2.50 9.98
N ARG A 51 -4.74 2.08 9.26
CA ARG A 51 -4.68 1.91 7.80
C ARG A 51 -4.42 3.22 7.06
N ASN A 52 -5.11 4.31 7.39
CA ASN A 52 -5.01 5.62 6.74
C ASN A 52 -3.70 6.38 7.02
N LYS A 53 -2.79 5.82 7.83
CA LYS A 53 -1.52 6.43 8.21
C LYS A 53 -0.32 5.52 7.96
N THR A 54 -0.53 4.36 7.33
CA THR A 54 0.53 3.40 7.05
C THR A 54 1.13 3.67 5.68
N CYS A 55 2.43 3.92 5.57
CA CYS A 55 3.06 4.10 4.26
C CYS A 55 3.03 2.81 3.43
N ASP A 56 2.61 2.88 2.16
CA ASP A 56 2.54 1.71 1.26
C ASP A 56 3.91 1.13 0.90
N TRP A 57 4.97 1.95 0.91
CA TRP A 57 6.33 1.48 0.67
C TRP A 57 6.95 0.82 1.91
N CYS A 58 7.14 1.56 2.99
CA CYS A 58 7.89 1.09 4.17
C CYS A 58 7.03 0.42 5.24
N ARG A 59 5.69 0.41 5.08
CA ARG A 59 4.72 -0.19 6.02
C ARG A 59 4.72 0.41 7.44
N HIS A 60 5.38 1.54 7.66
CA HIS A 60 5.36 2.23 8.94
C HIS A 60 4.17 3.19 9.06
N VAL A 61 3.58 3.23 10.26
CA VAL A 61 2.56 4.23 10.62
C VAL A 61 3.24 5.56 10.92
N ARG A 62 2.84 6.64 10.24
CA ARG A 62 3.36 7.99 10.46
C ARG A 62 2.22 9.01 10.54
N HIS A 63 2.43 10.07 11.33
CA HIS A 63 1.43 11.12 11.52
C HIS A 63 1.19 11.93 10.23
N THR A 64 2.24 12.12 9.45
CA THR A 64 2.23 12.74 8.12
C THR A 64 2.32 11.66 7.04
N VAL A 65 1.33 11.63 6.17
CA VAL A 65 1.32 10.83 4.94
C VAL A 65 0.82 11.71 3.80
N ASN A 66 1.50 11.66 2.67
CA ASN A 66 1.09 12.33 1.45
C ASN A 66 0.41 11.30 0.55
N TYR A 67 -0.74 11.67 0.01
CA TYR A 67 -1.49 10.84 -0.93
C TYR A 67 -1.02 11.13 -2.36
N VAL A 68 -0.89 10.08 -3.16
CA VAL A 68 -0.68 10.21 -4.60
C VAL A 68 -1.77 9.43 -5.33
N ASP A 69 -2.42 10.11 -6.26
CA ASP A 69 -3.44 9.53 -7.11
C ASP A 69 -2.77 8.97 -8.37
N PHE A 70 -3.11 7.74 -8.73
CA PHE A 70 -2.77 7.18 -10.03
C PHE A 70 -3.87 7.57 -11.02
N GLN A 71 -3.48 7.82 -12.28
CA GLN A 71 -4.44 8.19 -13.33
C GLN A 71 -5.50 7.09 -13.57
N ASP A 72 -5.21 5.84 -13.21
CA ASP A 72 -6.15 4.70 -13.31
C ASP A 72 -7.18 4.63 -12.17
N GLY A 73 -7.17 5.57 -11.21
CA GLY A 73 -8.29 5.83 -10.29
C GLY A 73 -8.60 4.76 -9.22
N GLU A 74 -8.09 3.53 -9.32
CA GLU A 74 -8.53 2.45 -8.41
C GLU A 74 -7.79 2.41 -7.06
N HIS A 75 -6.55 2.90 -6.96
CA HIS A 75 -5.77 2.82 -5.70
C HIS A 75 -5.02 4.12 -5.39
N GLN A 76 -5.55 4.92 -4.46
CA GLN A 76 -4.81 6.03 -3.86
C GLN A 76 -3.73 5.48 -2.90
N LEU A 77 -2.45 5.71 -3.21
CA LEU A 77 -1.35 5.29 -2.36
C LEU A 77 -0.90 6.42 -1.44
N GLN A 78 -0.37 6.05 -0.28
CA GLN A 78 0.10 6.93 0.78
C GLN A 78 1.58 6.69 1.08
N PHE A 79 2.35 7.77 1.08
CA PHE A 79 3.79 7.72 1.35
C PHE A 79 4.15 8.66 2.51
N CYS A 80 5.02 8.19 3.41
CA CYS A 80 5.47 8.99 4.55
C CYS A 80 6.55 10.00 4.20
N SER A 81 7.14 9.93 3.00
CA SER A 81 8.20 10.81 2.51
C SER A 81 8.41 10.66 1.01
N ASP A 82 9.05 11.65 0.39
CA ASP A 82 9.47 11.60 -1.02
C ASP A 82 10.43 10.44 -1.29
N LYS A 83 11.28 10.09 -0.30
CA LYS A 83 12.16 8.91 -0.41
C LYS A 83 11.35 7.63 -0.63
N CYS A 84 10.27 7.43 0.13
CA CYS A 84 9.42 6.25 -0.01
C CYS A 84 8.65 6.27 -1.34
N LEU A 85 8.17 7.44 -1.78
CA LEU A 85 7.51 7.59 -3.06
C LEU A 85 8.46 7.28 -4.24
N ASN A 86 9.67 7.85 -4.23
CA ASN A 86 10.64 7.67 -5.29
C ASN A 86 11.13 6.22 -5.36
N GLN A 87 11.35 5.57 -4.21
CA GLN A 87 11.70 4.15 -4.16
C GLN A 87 10.58 3.25 -4.70
N TYR A 88 9.31 3.57 -4.40
CA TYR A 88 8.18 2.87 -4.98
C TYR A 88 8.14 3.02 -6.50
N LYS A 89 8.27 4.25 -7.03
CA LYS A 89 8.32 4.50 -8.47
C LYS A 89 9.44 3.71 -9.16
N MET A 90 10.63 3.71 -8.58
CA MET A 90 11.76 2.93 -9.10
C MET A 90 11.46 1.43 -9.11
N ASN A 91 10.86 0.90 -8.04
CA ASN A 91 10.51 -0.52 -7.97
C ASN A 91 9.51 -0.93 -9.07
N ILE A 92 8.47 -0.11 -9.31
CA ILE A 92 7.52 -0.36 -10.40
C ILE A 92 8.24 -0.42 -11.75
N PHE A 93 9.05 0.60 -12.06
CA PHE A 93 9.81 0.65 -13.31
C PHE A 93 10.74 -0.55 -13.48
N CYS A 94 11.47 -0.91 -12.42
CA CYS A 94 12.38 -2.05 -12.43
C CYS A 94 11.65 -3.38 -12.68
N LYS A 95 10.51 -3.61 -12.03
CA LYS A 95 9.72 -4.83 -12.24
C LYS A 95 9.15 -4.93 -13.65
N GLU A 96 8.62 -3.82 -14.15
CA GLU A 96 8.06 -3.76 -15.50
C GLU A 96 9.14 -4.00 -16.56
N THR A 97 10.29 -3.35 -16.41
CA THR A 97 11.45 -3.56 -17.30
C THR A 97 11.95 -5.00 -17.23
N GLN A 98 12.04 -5.59 -16.04
CA GLN A 98 12.45 -6.98 -15.88
C GLN A 98 11.50 -7.95 -16.58
N ALA A 99 10.18 -7.74 -16.43
CA ALA A 99 9.18 -8.55 -17.13
C ALA A 99 9.29 -8.40 -18.66
N HIS A 100 9.51 -7.17 -19.14
CA HIS A 100 9.70 -6.91 -20.56
C HIS A 100 10.96 -7.61 -21.13
N LEU A 101 12.06 -7.60 -20.38
CA LEU A 101 13.30 -8.31 -20.74
C LEU A 101 13.10 -9.83 -20.76
N GLN A 102 12.35 -10.38 -19.80
CA GLN A 102 12.02 -11.81 -19.77
C GLN A 102 11.17 -12.26 -20.97
N MET A 103 10.32 -11.37 -21.50
CA MET A 103 9.48 -11.65 -22.67
C MET A 103 10.24 -11.50 -24.01
N HIS A 104 11.42 -10.87 -24.00
CA HIS A 104 12.31 -10.73 -25.16
C HIS A 104 13.70 -11.34 -24.89
N PRO A 105 13.83 -12.69 -24.88
CA PRO A 105 15.08 -13.38 -24.53
C PRO A 105 16.28 -13.02 -25.41
N HIS A 106 16.03 -12.56 -26.64
CA HIS A 106 17.05 -12.17 -27.62
C HIS A 106 17.79 -10.86 -27.27
N LEU A 107 17.34 -10.09 -26.27
CA LEU A 107 18.07 -8.94 -25.72
C LEU A 107 19.06 -9.33 -24.61
N GLN A 108 19.00 -10.58 -24.15
CA GLN A 108 19.87 -11.11 -23.08
C GLN A 108 21.24 -11.57 -23.63
N ASP A 109 21.32 -11.90 -24.92
CA ASP A 109 22.50 -12.47 -25.61
C ASP A 109 23.56 -11.43 -26.05
N GLY A 110 23.37 -10.14 -25.72
CA GLY A 110 24.35 -9.08 -25.99
C GLY A 110 25.50 -9.00 -24.96
N VAL A 111 25.64 -9.98 -24.07
CA VAL A 111 26.64 -10.02 -22.98
C VAL A 111 27.83 -10.91 -23.38
N GLY A 112 28.30 -10.78 -24.62
CA GLY A 112 29.39 -11.62 -25.11
C GLY A 112 30.12 -10.99 -26.26
N THR A 113 31.23 -10.30 -25.95
CA THR A 113 32.27 -9.82 -26.86
C THR A 113 32.16 -8.35 -27.26
N SER A 114 33.19 -7.60 -26.86
CA SER A 114 33.66 -6.30 -27.38
C SER A 114 33.36 -5.06 -26.52
N GLY A 115 34.34 -4.75 -25.65
CA GLY A 115 34.97 -3.43 -25.61
C GLY A 115 34.13 -2.22 -25.17
N GLY A 116 34.40 -1.75 -23.95
CA GLY A 116 34.43 -0.32 -23.65
C GLY A 116 33.08 0.32 -23.27
N GLY A 117 32.89 0.54 -21.98
CA GLY A 117 31.87 1.44 -21.46
C GLY A 117 31.15 0.84 -20.25
N SER A 118 31.23 1.53 -19.12
CA SER A 118 30.42 1.29 -17.92
C SER A 118 28.95 1.58 -18.24
N LEU A 119 28.34 0.75 -19.08
CA LEU A 119 26.90 0.78 -19.33
C LEU A 119 26.23 0.27 -18.06
N ILE A 120 25.42 1.15 -17.46
CA ILE A 120 24.65 0.85 -16.27
C ILE A 120 23.71 -0.30 -16.63
N THR A 121 24.10 -1.52 -16.29
CA THR A 121 23.29 -2.70 -16.52
C THR A 121 22.07 -2.66 -15.61
N PRO A 122 20.89 -3.12 -16.06
CA PRO A 122 19.67 -3.15 -15.25
C PRO A 122 19.88 -3.81 -13.87
N ASP A 123 20.78 -4.79 -13.77
CA ASP A 123 21.18 -5.45 -12.53
C ASP A 123 21.79 -4.52 -11.47
N LEU A 124 22.50 -3.47 -11.87
CA LEU A 124 23.07 -2.49 -10.93
C LEU A 124 21.95 -1.66 -10.27
N TRP A 125 20.96 -1.20 -11.04
CA TRP A 125 19.78 -0.51 -10.49
C TRP A 125 18.89 -1.41 -9.62
N LEU A 126 18.74 -2.67 -10.02
CA LEU A 126 17.96 -3.67 -9.27
C LEU A 126 18.62 -4.03 -7.93
N ARG A 127 19.96 -3.99 -7.83
CA ARG A 127 20.70 -4.16 -6.57
C ARG A 127 20.47 -2.99 -5.62
N ASP A 128 20.44 -1.76 -6.13
CA ASP A 128 20.22 -0.57 -5.30
C ASP A 128 18.78 -0.47 -4.76
N CYS A 129 17.80 -1.01 -5.49
CA CYS A 129 16.41 -1.12 -5.03
C CYS A 129 16.21 -2.13 -3.87
N ARG A 130 17.16 -3.05 -3.66
CA ARG A 130 17.20 -4.01 -2.56
C ARG A 130 18.05 -3.55 -1.39
N SER A 131 18.57 -2.32 -1.41
CA SER A 131 19.33 -1.80 -0.27
C SER A 131 18.41 -1.73 0.96
N GLU A 132 18.84 -2.48 1.98
CA GLU A 132 18.04 -2.97 3.08
C GLU A 132 17.31 -1.86 3.85
N SER A 133 16.14 -2.23 4.37
CA SER A 133 15.52 -1.52 5.48
C SER A 133 16.57 -1.41 6.59
N PRO A 134 16.82 -0.24 7.21
CA PRO A 134 17.77 -0.20 8.31
C PRO A 134 17.21 -1.09 9.42
N THR A 135 17.83 -2.25 9.61
CA THR A 135 17.61 -3.06 10.80
C THR A 135 18.11 -2.25 11.97
N SER A 136 17.20 -1.99 12.88
CA SER A 136 17.47 -1.42 14.18
C SER A 136 18.52 -2.26 14.92
N ASP A 137 19.51 -1.57 15.47
CA ASP A 137 20.24 -1.93 16.70
C ASP A 137 21.12 -3.19 16.73
N ARG A 138 22.44 -2.98 16.81
CA ARG A 138 23.16 -3.42 18.01
C ARG A 138 24.43 -2.61 18.22
N SER A 139 24.40 -1.81 19.28
CA SER A 139 25.60 -1.36 19.99
C SER A 139 26.43 -2.56 20.50
N LEU A 140 27.65 -2.29 20.98
CA LEU A 140 28.71 -3.19 21.51
C LEU A 140 29.69 -3.71 20.44
N SER A 141 31.00 -3.52 20.56
CA SER A 141 31.88 -2.85 21.53
C SER A 141 33.21 -2.56 20.84
#